data_AF-A0A963NKT3-F1
#
_entry.id   AF-A0A963NKT3-F1
#
_cell.length_a   1.000
_cell.length_b   1.000
_cell.length_c   1.000
_cell.angle_alpha   90.00
_cell.angle_beta   90.00
_cell.angle_gamma   90.00
#
_symmetry.space_group_name_H-M   'P 1'
#
loop_
_entity.id
_entity.type
_entity.pdbx_description
1 polymer ?
#
loop_
_entity_poly.entity_id
_entity_poly.type
_entity_poly.pdbx_seq_one_letter_code
_entity_poly.pdbx_strand_id
1 'polypeptide(L)'
;MATREAPPPGLLEGFSAPLWERLRLDRLRPLSIVRGQHRGHDWMAIELEHGSTGLFSTGAPSTGTTTVFVVRLPRKSSGWYLPDDRITTTQQVCVDDEHVYAAALGQRPRVRDWRRWLDTAIDAAEEVVRTEGQRPAADSTQSARHWNPHDRRWVLVWAVLTVPLAFMVLAVLMDAFQEWRSLGAIVWCDSRTHLGSTLRGWKAAACFGLLLLPLAGLLQLARTSALYIHTPGFALRLNLQGVALASVSLLVLYALQALMASARGPC
;
A
#
# COMPACT_ATOMS: atom_id res chain seq x y z
N MET A 1 -1.17 13.65 33.17
CA MET A 1 -0.40 12.55 32.54
C MET A 1 -1.40 11.53 32.04
N ALA A 2 -1.33 11.13 30.78
CA ALA A 2 -2.20 10.09 30.24
C ALA A 2 -1.52 8.72 30.42
N THR A 3 -2.16 7.82 31.16
CA THR A 3 -1.63 6.48 31.48
C THR A 3 -2.17 5.43 30.51
N ARG A 4 -1.33 4.45 30.18
CA ARG A 4 -1.74 3.30 29.37
C ARG A 4 -2.44 2.29 30.27
N GLU A 5 -3.67 1.97 29.92
CA GLU A 5 -4.57 1.12 30.70
C GLU A 5 -5.02 -0.09 29.88
N ALA A 6 -5.39 -1.15 30.58
CA ALA A 6 -6.05 -2.30 29.96
C ALA A 6 -7.45 -1.87 29.47
N PRO A 7 -7.89 -2.32 28.29
CA PRO A 7 -9.22 -2.01 27.80
C PRO A 7 -10.27 -2.69 28.69
N PRO A 8 -11.36 -2.00 29.07
CA PRO A 8 -12.44 -2.64 29.82
C PRO A 8 -13.11 -3.74 28.98
N PRO A 9 -13.66 -4.79 29.61
CA PRO A 9 -14.42 -5.81 28.91
C PRO A 9 -15.62 -5.17 28.18
N GLY A 10 -15.89 -5.61 26.96
CA GLY A 10 -16.98 -5.06 26.13
C GLY A 10 -16.74 -3.65 25.58
N LEU A 11 -15.52 -3.08 25.69
CA LEU A 11 -15.22 -1.71 25.21
C LEU A 11 -15.75 -1.44 23.79
N LEU A 12 -15.55 -2.38 22.87
CA LEU A 12 -15.90 -2.20 21.46
C LEU A 12 -17.42 -2.25 21.20
N GLU A 13 -18.19 -2.89 22.08
CA GLU A 13 -19.65 -3.02 21.98
C GLU A 13 -20.38 -1.72 22.35
N GLY A 14 -19.69 -0.78 23.01
CA GLY A 14 -20.24 0.51 23.41
C GLY A 14 -20.33 1.56 22.32
N PHE A 15 -19.86 1.27 21.10
CA PHE A 15 -19.85 2.21 19.98
C PHE A 15 -20.90 1.83 18.93
N SER A 16 -21.64 2.82 18.43
CA SER A 16 -22.84 2.55 17.61
C SER A 16 -22.55 2.36 16.12
N ALA A 17 -21.59 3.12 15.58
CA ALA A 17 -21.15 3.02 14.19
C ALA A 17 -19.65 3.33 14.03
N PRO A 18 -18.78 2.53 14.67
CA PRO A 18 -17.37 2.86 14.84
C PRO A 18 -16.54 2.77 13.55
N LEU A 19 -15.38 3.42 13.56
CA LEU A 19 -14.44 3.45 12.43
C LEU A 19 -14.00 2.06 11.96
N TRP A 20 -13.82 1.10 12.87
CA TRP A 20 -13.32 -0.24 12.53
C TRP A 20 -14.33 -1.08 11.72
N GLU A 21 -15.63 -0.82 11.84
CA GLU A 21 -16.64 -1.44 10.97
C GLU A 21 -16.58 -0.88 9.55
N ARG A 22 -16.41 0.44 9.42
CA ARG A 22 -16.22 1.11 8.12
C ARG A 22 -14.96 0.63 7.41
N LEU A 23 -13.92 0.34 8.19
CA LEU A 23 -12.66 -0.24 7.74
C LEU A 23 -12.74 -1.73 7.38
N ARG A 24 -13.82 -2.43 7.77
CA ARG A 24 -13.97 -3.89 7.68
C ARG A 24 -12.81 -4.63 8.35
N LEU A 25 -12.50 -4.24 9.57
CA LEU A 25 -11.51 -4.94 10.37
C LEU A 25 -12.11 -6.22 10.95
N ASP A 26 -11.49 -7.36 10.62
CA ASP A 26 -11.86 -8.65 11.19
C ASP A 26 -10.98 -8.99 12.40
N ARG A 27 -11.46 -9.89 13.28
CA ARG A 27 -10.73 -10.39 14.46
C ARG A 27 -10.21 -9.25 15.36
N LEU A 28 -11.08 -8.28 15.62
CA LEU A 28 -10.77 -7.11 16.42
C LEU A 28 -10.50 -7.50 17.88
N ARG A 29 -9.37 -7.03 18.40
CA ARG A 29 -9.02 -7.15 19.82
C ARG A 29 -8.42 -5.84 20.32
N PRO A 30 -9.03 -5.17 21.31
CA PRO A 30 -8.39 -4.02 21.93
C PRO A 30 -7.20 -4.49 22.77
N LEU A 31 -6.04 -3.87 22.58
CA LEU A 31 -4.80 -4.18 23.29
C LEU A 31 -4.59 -3.24 24.48
N SER A 32 -4.88 -1.96 24.31
CA SER A 32 -4.74 -0.95 25.35
C SER A 32 -5.49 0.31 25.02
N ILE A 33 -5.79 1.08 26.06
CA ILE A 33 -6.36 2.41 25.93
C ILE A 33 -5.49 3.45 26.62
N VAL A 34 -5.58 4.69 26.15
CA VAL A 34 -5.05 5.87 26.83
C VAL A 34 -6.15 6.91 26.81
N ARG A 35 -6.42 7.56 27.94
CA ARG A 35 -7.47 8.58 28.06
C ARG A 35 -6.88 9.91 28.51
N GLY A 36 -7.56 10.99 28.17
CA GLY A 36 -7.21 12.31 28.65
C GLY A 36 -8.16 13.37 28.13
N GLN A 37 -7.76 14.62 28.35
CA GLN A 37 -8.44 15.79 27.81
C GLN A 37 -7.49 16.55 26.90
N HIS A 38 -7.99 17.09 25.79
CA HIS A 38 -7.23 17.91 24.85
C HIS A 38 -8.16 18.96 24.26
N ARG A 39 -7.76 20.24 24.27
CA ARG A 39 -8.59 21.38 23.83
C ARG A 39 -10.03 21.38 24.40
N GLY A 40 -10.22 20.92 25.64
CA GLY A 40 -11.54 20.87 26.29
C GLY A 40 -12.38 19.63 25.96
N HIS A 41 -11.93 18.77 25.04
CA HIS A 41 -12.61 17.52 24.69
C HIS A 41 -12.01 16.31 25.40
N ASP A 42 -12.89 15.41 25.85
CA ASP A 42 -12.51 14.10 26.33
C ASP A 42 -12.13 13.20 25.15
N TRP A 43 -10.96 12.56 25.23
CA TRP A 43 -10.47 11.69 24.19
C TRP A 43 -9.95 10.36 24.74
N MET A 44 -9.94 9.36 23.86
CA MET A 44 -9.40 8.03 24.10
C MET A 44 -8.63 7.55 22.87
N ALA A 45 -7.37 7.15 23.04
CA ALA A 45 -6.64 6.40 22.02
C ALA A 45 -6.78 4.90 22.32
N ILE A 46 -7.21 4.12 21.34
CA ILE A 46 -7.39 2.66 21.44
C ILE A 46 -6.40 2.01 20.48
N GLU A 47 -5.50 1.18 21.00
CA GLU A 47 -4.70 0.28 20.16
C GLU A 47 -5.53 -0.97 19.85
N LEU A 48 -5.88 -1.15 18.59
CA LEU A 48 -6.68 -2.28 18.10
C LEU A 48 -5.80 -3.23 17.31
N GLU A 49 -5.71 -4.47 17.76
CA GLU A 49 -5.26 -5.58 16.94
C GLU A 49 -6.40 -6.03 16.02
N HIS A 50 -6.08 -6.36 14.77
CA HIS A 50 -7.02 -6.89 13.79
C HIS A 50 -6.30 -7.85 12.84
N GLY A 51 -7.07 -8.68 12.14
CA GLY A 51 -6.53 -9.49 11.04
C GLY A 51 -5.96 -8.60 9.94
N SER A 52 -4.86 -9.03 9.30
CA SER A 52 -4.33 -8.36 8.12
C SER A 52 -5.39 -8.32 7.01
N THR A 53 -5.67 -7.14 6.49
CA THR A 53 -6.63 -6.94 5.40
C THR A 53 -5.95 -7.18 4.05
N GLY A 54 -6.03 -8.38 3.47
CA GLY A 54 -5.65 -8.61 2.07
C GLY A 54 -5.61 -10.07 1.56
N LEU A 55 -5.33 -10.20 0.26
CA LEU A 55 -5.53 -11.41 -0.56
C LEU A 55 -4.67 -12.62 -0.17
N PHE A 56 -3.54 -12.42 0.52
CA PHE A 56 -2.63 -13.49 0.92
C PHE A 56 -2.75 -13.87 2.40
N SER A 57 -3.89 -13.56 3.04
CA SER A 57 -4.24 -14.06 4.37
C SER A 57 -4.59 -15.56 4.34
N THR A 58 -3.74 -16.38 3.72
CA THR A 58 -3.83 -17.84 3.73
C THR A 58 -2.98 -18.38 4.87
N GLY A 59 -3.59 -18.52 6.05
CA GLY A 59 -3.15 -19.47 7.08
C GLY A 59 -2.07 -19.03 8.09
N ALA A 60 -1.28 -18.00 7.83
CA ALA A 60 -0.40 -17.42 8.86
C ALA A 60 -1.12 -16.26 9.58
N PRO A 61 -1.09 -16.17 10.92
CA PRO A 61 -1.75 -15.11 11.66
C PRO A 61 -0.94 -13.80 11.55
N SER A 62 -0.95 -13.14 10.39
CA SER A 62 -0.51 -11.76 10.31
C SER A 62 -1.57 -10.87 10.96
N THR A 63 -1.28 -10.36 12.14
CA THR A 63 -2.10 -9.34 12.81
C THR A 63 -1.53 -7.95 12.53
N GLY A 64 -2.41 -7.00 12.27
CA GLY A 64 -2.10 -5.58 12.19
C GLY A 64 -2.50 -4.90 13.49
N THR A 65 -1.82 -3.80 13.83
CA THR A 65 -2.25 -2.92 14.93
C THR A 65 -2.56 -1.53 14.38
N THR A 66 -3.74 -1.02 14.71
CA THR A 66 -4.18 0.33 14.37
C THR A 66 -4.47 1.11 15.65
N THR A 67 -3.92 2.30 15.79
CA THR A 67 -4.32 3.23 16.86
C THR A 67 -5.49 4.09 16.38
N VAL A 68 -6.61 4.00 17.08
CA VAL A 68 -7.81 4.81 16.82
C VAL A 68 -7.94 5.88 17.89
N PHE A 69 -8.02 7.13 17.48
CA PHE A 69 -8.30 8.26 18.36
C PHE A 69 -9.80 8.51 18.35
N VAL A 70 -10.41 8.48 19.53
CA VAL A 70 -11.83 8.68 19.76
C VAL A 70 -12.00 9.96 20.55
N VAL A 71 -12.85 10.86 20.08
CA VAL A 71 -13.20 12.12 20.75
C VAL A 71 -14.69 12.09 21.05
N ARG A 72 -15.07 12.35 22.30
CA ARG A 72 -16.47 12.38 22.70
C ARG A 72 -17.12 13.71 22.29
N LEU A 73 -18.29 13.63 21.68
CA LEU A 73 -19.13 14.77 21.34
C LEU A 73 -19.90 15.26 22.57
N PRO A 74 -20.33 16.53 22.62
CA PRO A 74 -20.98 17.11 23.80
C PRO A 74 -22.33 16.45 24.13
N ARG A 75 -22.98 15.84 23.14
CA ARG A 75 -24.26 15.12 23.30
C ARG A 75 -24.43 14.04 22.26
N LYS A 76 -25.33 13.10 22.54
CA LYS A 76 -25.83 12.13 21.57
C LYS A 76 -26.73 12.82 20.55
N SER A 77 -26.47 12.66 19.25
CA SER A 77 -27.31 13.18 18.17
C SER A 77 -27.21 12.31 16.92
N SER A 78 -28.34 12.01 16.28
CA SER A 78 -28.36 11.38 14.95
C SER A 78 -28.13 12.39 13.81
N GLY A 79 -28.10 13.69 14.16
CA GLY A 79 -27.84 14.80 13.24
C GLY A 79 -26.37 15.07 12.98
N TRP A 80 -25.46 14.33 13.62
CA TRP A 80 -24.03 14.41 13.35
C TRP A 80 -23.72 13.93 11.93
N TYR A 81 -22.98 14.77 11.22
CA TYR A 81 -22.60 14.54 9.84
C TYR A 81 -21.21 15.10 9.61
N LEU A 82 -20.35 14.31 8.98
CA LEU A 82 -19.02 14.71 8.56
C LEU A 82 -18.89 14.36 7.08
N PRO A 83 -18.55 15.29 6.17
CA PRO A 83 -18.45 15.00 4.75
C PRO A 83 -17.36 13.96 4.40
N ASP A 84 -17.57 13.26 3.28
CA ASP A 84 -16.75 12.11 2.85
C ASP A 84 -15.32 12.49 2.41
N ASP A 85 -15.06 13.76 2.14
CA ASP A 85 -13.73 14.27 1.78
C ASP A 85 -12.70 14.06 2.89
N ARG A 86 -13.16 13.85 4.14
CA ARG A 86 -12.33 13.52 5.30
C ARG A 86 -11.80 12.09 5.30
N ILE A 87 -12.27 11.25 4.38
CA ILE A 87 -11.78 9.88 4.19
C ILE A 87 -10.74 9.89 3.08
N THR A 88 -9.47 9.88 3.47
CA THR A 88 -8.32 9.88 2.55
C THR A 88 -7.55 8.56 2.62
N THR A 89 -6.59 8.37 1.70
CA THR A 89 -5.69 7.20 1.70
C THR A 89 -4.77 7.15 2.94
N THR A 90 -4.51 8.30 3.57
CA THR A 90 -3.56 8.45 4.68
C THR A 90 -4.21 8.75 6.02
N GLN A 91 -5.50 9.10 6.02
CA GLN A 91 -6.22 9.53 7.20
C GLN A 91 -7.70 9.25 7.01
N GLN A 92 -8.30 8.57 7.98
CA GLN A 92 -9.71 8.25 7.99
C GLN A 92 -10.34 8.88 9.21
N VAL A 93 -11.33 9.74 8.97
CA VAL A 93 -12.13 10.35 10.02
C VAL A 93 -13.58 9.95 9.81
N CYS A 94 -14.25 9.54 10.87
CA CYS A 94 -15.67 9.26 10.83
C CYS A 94 -16.35 9.70 12.13
N VAL A 95 -17.68 9.71 12.09
CA VAL A 95 -18.52 10.12 13.21
C VAL A 95 -19.64 9.10 13.42
N ASP A 96 -19.94 8.79 14.67
CA ASP A 96 -21.14 8.07 15.08
C ASP A 96 -22.12 9.01 15.82
N ASP A 97 -23.05 8.49 16.61
CA ASP A 97 -24.02 9.30 17.34
C ASP A 97 -23.45 10.04 18.56
N GLU A 98 -22.24 9.70 19.04
CA GLU A 98 -21.65 10.24 20.28
C GLU A 98 -20.15 10.57 20.19
N HIS A 99 -19.46 10.16 19.13
CA HIS A 99 -18.02 10.16 19.02
C HIS A 99 -17.55 10.49 17.59
N VAL A 100 -16.39 11.13 17.53
CA VAL A 100 -15.59 11.26 16.32
C VAL A 100 -14.37 10.37 16.44
N TYR A 101 -14.02 9.71 15.34
CA TYR A 101 -12.90 8.79 15.24
C TYR A 101 -11.91 9.31 14.23
N ALA A 102 -10.61 9.19 14.52
CA ALA A 102 -9.53 9.40 13.56
C ALA A 102 -8.52 8.26 13.65
N ALA A 103 -8.17 7.65 12.52
CA ALA A 103 -7.10 6.67 12.44
C ALA A 103 -6.54 6.55 11.03
N ALA A 104 -5.45 5.80 10.90
CA ALA A 104 -5.04 5.22 9.63
C ALA A 104 -4.79 3.73 9.80
N LEU A 105 -5.29 2.96 8.84
CA LEU A 105 -5.22 1.50 8.83
C LEU A 105 -3.77 1.01 8.96
N GLY A 106 -3.53 0.09 9.89
CA GLY A 106 -2.23 -0.53 10.16
C GLY A 106 -1.18 0.41 10.76
N GLN A 107 -1.57 1.61 11.17
CA GLN A 107 -0.64 2.58 11.76
C GLN A 107 -0.72 2.60 13.29
N ARG A 108 0.46 2.61 13.89
CA ARG A 108 0.69 2.89 15.31
C ARG A 108 1.56 4.15 15.46
N PRO A 109 0.97 5.36 15.33
CA PRO A 109 1.72 6.60 15.44
C PRO A 109 2.43 6.69 16.78
N ARG A 110 3.65 7.25 16.77
CA ARG A 110 4.42 7.49 17.99
C ARG A 110 3.69 8.54 18.84
N VAL A 111 3.84 8.47 20.16
CA VAL A 111 3.17 9.39 21.10
C VAL A 111 3.40 10.87 20.75
N ARG A 112 4.60 11.24 20.26
CA ARG A 112 4.89 12.60 19.80
C ARG A 112 3.99 13.09 18.66
N ASP A 113 3.51 12.18 17.82
CA ASP A 113 2.69 12.45 16.65
C ASP A 113 1.18 12.42 16.98
N TRP A 114 0.81 11.98 18.20
CA TRP A 114 -0.59 11.86 18.64
C TRP A 114 -1.30 13.21 18.66
N ARG A 115 -0.59 14.29 19.00
CA ARG A 115 -1.17 15.64 19.00
C ARG A 115 -1.81 15.97 17.66
N ARG A 116 -1.15 15.65 16.54
CA ARG A 116 -1.69 15.87 15.20
C ARG A 116 -2.97 15.07 14.94
N TRP A 117 -3.01 13.82 15.38
CA TRP A 117 -4.19 12.96 15.23
C TRP A 117 -5.37 13.45 16.09
N LEU A 118 -5.09 13.85 17.32
CA LEU A 118 -6.07 14.44 18.23
C LEU A 118 -6.59 15.78 17.70
N ASP A 119 -5.70 16.65 17.23
CA ASP A 119 -6.08 17.93 16.61
C ASP A 119 -7.02 17.65 15.42
N THR A 120 -6.74 16.65 14.57
CA THR A 120 -7.64 16.33 13.47
C THR A 120 -9.00 15.79 13.94
N ALA A 121 -9.01 14.91 14.95
CA ALA A 121 -10.26 14.37 15.49
C ALA A 121 -11.12 15.47 16.15
N ILE A 122 -10.48 16.42 16.82
CA ILE A 122 -11.15 17.56 17.45
C ILE A 122 -11.64 18.56 16.40
N ASP A 123 -10.83 18.90 15.41
CA ASP A 123 -11.26 19.81 14.33
C ASP A 123 -12.50 19.23 13.61
N ALA A 124 -12.55 17.91 13.42
CA ALA A 124 -13.73 17.22 12.89
C ALA A 124 -14.91 17.22 13.89
N ALA A 125 -14.66 17.09 15.20
CA ALA A 125 -15.70 17.20 16.22
C ALA A 125 -16.29 18.61 16.28
N GLU A 126 -15.46 19.65 16.25
CA GLU A 126 -15.88 21.06 16.20
C GLU A 126 -16.67 21.35 14.91
N GLU A 127 -16.22 20.80 13.77
CA GLU A 127 -16.93 20.88 12.49
C GLU A 127 -18.33 20.25 12.57
N VAL A 128 -18.41 19.00 13.04
CA VAL A 128 -19.69 18.26 13.20
C VAL A 128 -20.66 19.00 14.10
N VAL A 129 -20.17 19.55 15.22
CA VAL A 129 -20.99 20.34 16.15
C VAL A 129 -21.49 21.62 15.48
N ARG A 130 -20.64 22.28 14.69
CA ARG A 130 -21.00 23.51 13.96
C ARG A 130 -22.02 23.24 12.84
N THR A 131 -21.97 22.09 12.20
CA THR A 131 -22.82 21.73 11.04
C THR A 131 -23.99 20.82 11.41
N GLU A 132 -24.36 20.73 12.70
CA GLU A 132 -25.45 19.85 13.15
C GLU A 132 -26.73 20.09 12.36
N GLY A 133 -27.34 19.01 11.86
CA GLY A 133 -28.62 19.09 11.13
C GLY A 133 -28.51 19.64 9.70
N GLN A 134 -27.32 20.03 9.23
CA GLN A 134 -27.08 20.49 7.84
C GLN A 134 -26.80 19.33 6.86
N ARG A 135 -27.33 18.13 7.15
CA ARG A 135 -27.09 16.94 6.34
C ARG A 135 -27.66 17.14 4.92
N PRO A 136 -26.86 16.98 3.86
CA PRO A 136 -27.37 16.99 2.50
C PRO A 136 -28.43 15.90 2.32
N ALA A 137 -29.59 16.25 1.76
CA ALA A 137 -30.72 15.32 1.57
C ALA A 137 -30.39 14.10 0.68
N ALA A 138 -29.25 14.11 -0.01
CA ALA A 138 -28.82 13.07 -0.95
C ALA A 138 -27.91 11.98 -0.34
N ASP A 139 -27.40 12.13 0.89
CA ASP A 139 -26.37 11.25 1.45
C ASP A 139 -26.87 10.39 2.63
N SER A 140 -27.95 9.62 2.41
CA SER A 140 -28.38 8.55 3.33
C SER A 140 -27.42 7.34 3.35
N THR A 141 -26.50 7.26 2.39
CA THR A 141 -25.57 6.13 2.19
C THR A 141 -24.19 6.31 2.85
N GLN A 142 -23.98 7.35 3.64
CA GLN A 142 -22.67 7.63 4.22
C GLN A 142 -22.17 6.53 5.19
N SER A 143 -23.07 5.81 5.85
CA SER A 143 -22.73 4.63 6.65
C SER A 143 -22.22 3.44 5.81
N ALA A 144 -22.39 3.48 4.48
CA ALA A 144 -22.12 2.35 3.58
C ALA A 144 -20.86 2.49 2.72
N ARG A 145 -20.21 3.67 2.67
CA ARG A 145 -18.95 3.84 1.92
C ARG A 145 -17.79 3.24 2.70
N HIS A 146 -17.51 1.98 2.36
CA HIS A 146 -16.33 1.25 2.77
C HIS A 146 -15.09 1.87 2.14
N TRP A 147 -14.14 2.29 2.98
CA TRP A 147 -12.83 2.74 2.51
C TRP A 147 -11.74 1.92 3.16
N ASN A 148 -11.46 0.78 2.55
CA ASN A 148 -10.29 -0.01 2.85
C ASN A 148 -9.38 0.05 1.61
N PRO A 149 -8.25 0.79 1.65
CA PRO A 149 -7.29 0.82 0.54
C PRO A 149 -6.67 -0.57 0.29
N HIS A 150 -6.86 -1.52 1.20
CA HIS A 150 -6.48 -2.93 1.10
C HIS A 150 -7.67 -3.84 0.80
N ASP A 151 -8.81 -3.29 0.34
CA ASP A 151 -9.90 -4.08 -0.21
C ASP A 151 -9.37 -4.93 -1.38
N ARG A 152 -9.85 -6.16 -1.48
CA ARG A 152 -9.48 -7.15 -2.49
C ARG A 152 -9.56 -6.58 -3.90
N ARG A 153 -10.48 -5.64 -4.13
CA ARG A 153 -10.65 -4.89 -5.39
C ARG A 153 -9.44 -4.02 -5.74
N TRP A 154 -8.91 -3.27 -4.78
CA TRP A 154 -7.74 -2.41 -5.01
C TRP A 154 -6.46 -3.23 -5.19
N VAL A 155 -6.31 -4.32 -4.44
CA VAL A 155 -5.21 -5.26 -4.65
C VAL A 155 -5.28 -5.90 -6.04
N LEU A 156 -6.47 -6.26 -6.51
CA LEU A 156 -6.69 -6.74 -7.89
C LEU A 156 -6.30 -5.69 -8.93
N VAL A 157 -6.66 -4.42 -8.73
CA VAL A 157 -6.25 -3.33 -9.62
C VAL A 157 -4.72 -3.24 -9.71
N TRP A 158 -4.01 -3.30 -8.58
CA TRP A 158 -2.54 -3.28 -8.57
C TRP A 158 -1.94 -4.54 -9.19
N ALA A 159 -2.54 -5.71 -9.00
CA ALA A 159 -2.12 -6.94 -9.66
C ALA A 159 -2.29 -6.85 -11.18
N VAL A 160 -3.42 -6.31 -11.66
CA VAL A 160 -3.69 -6.08 -13.08
C VAL A 160 -2.71 -5.07 -13.69
N LEU A 161 -2.18 -4.13 -12.93
CA LEU A 161 -1.16 -3.20 -13.43
C LEU A 161 0.25 -3.78 -13.43
N THR A 162 0.61 -4.52 -12.39
CA THR A 162 1.99 -5.03 -12.20
C THR A 162 2.27 -6.35 -12.91
N VAL A 163 1.28 -7.24 -13.03
CA VAL A 163 1.43 -8.55 -13.68
C VAL A 163 1.71 -8.43 -15.18
N PRO A 164 1.01 -7.58 -15.98
CA PRO A 164 1.33 -7.42 -17.39
C PRO A 164 2.69 -6.79 -17.61
N LEU A 165 3.08 -5.82 -16.77
CA LEU A 165 4.42 -5.24 -16.82
C LEU A 165 5.49 -6.30 -16.53
N ALA A 166 5.28 -7.13 -15.51
CA ALA A 166 6.17 -8.24 -15.20
C ALA A 166 6.23 -9.26 -16.34
N PHE A 167 5.09 -9.59 -16.94
CA PHE A 167 5.01 -10.48 -18.09
C PHE A 167 5.73 -9.92 -19.32
N MET A 168 5.57 -8.63 -19.61
CA MET A 168 6.27 -7.95 -20.69
C MET A 168 7.79 -7.97 -20.47
N VAL A 169 8.25 -7.68 -19.25
CA VAL A 169 9.69 -7.76 -18.91
C VAL A 169 10.21 -9.19 -19.07
N LEU A 170 9.45 -10.19 -18.60
CA LEU A 170 9.83 -11.59 -18.75
C LEU A 170 9.83 -12.04 -20.21
N ALA A 171 8.88 -11.59 -21.02
CA ALA A 171 8.78 -11.88 -22.45
C ALA A 171 9.96 -11.27 -23.21
N VAL A 172 10.33 -10.02 -22.92
CA VAL A 172 11.53 -9.37 -23.50
C VAL A 172 12.80 -10.09 -23.09
N LEU A 173 12.92 -10.50 -21.82
CA LEU A 173 14.06 -11.29 -21.36
C LEU A 173 14.12 -12.67 -22.03
N MET A 174 12.98 -13.30 -22.22
CA MET A 174 12.88 -14.60 -22.87
C MET A 174 13.16 -14.51 -24.37
N ASP A 175 12.72 -13.45 -25.04
CA ASP A 175 13.04 -13.16 -26.44
C ASP A 175 14.55 -12.91 -26.60
N ALA A 176 15.14 -12.06 -25.76
CA ALA A 176 16.59 -11.86 -25.73
C ALA A 176 17.37 -13.15 -25.44
N PHE A 177 16.83 -14.02 -24.56
CA PHE A 177 17.42 -15.34 -24.28
C PHE A 177 17.24 -16.32 -25.45
N GLN A 178 16.11 -16.30 -26.15
CA GLN A 178 15.88 -17.15 -27.32
C GLN A 178 16.72 -16.70 -28.51
N GLU A 179 16.87 -15.41 -28.72
CA GLU A 179 17.79 -14.83 -29.70
C GLU A 179 19.23 -15.27 -29.34
N TRP A 180 19.62 -15.20 -28.07
CA TRP A 180 20.90 -15.73 -27.60
C TRP A 180 21.06 -17.25 -27.77
N ARG A 181 20.02 -18.05 -27.51
CA ARG A 181 20.03 -19.51 -27.65
C ARG A 181 20.05 -19.95 -29.12
N SER A 182 19.33 -19.25 -29.99
CA SER A 182 19.24 -19.55 -31.42
C SER A 182 20.48 -19.10 -32.19
N LEU A 183 21.08 -17.97 -31.79
CA LEU A 183 22.40 -17.54 -32.27
C LEU A 183 23.55 -18.32 -31.61
N GLY A 184 23.25 -19.04 -30.52
CA GLY A 184 24.21 -19.75 -29.69
C GLY A 184 25.18 -18.82 -28.95
N ALA A 185 26.00 -19.38 -28.07
CA ALA A 185 27.30 -18.77 -27.78
C ALA A 185 28.08 -18.75 -29.09
N ILE A 186 27.93 -17.69 -29.87
CA ILE A 186 28.02 -17.70 -31.33
C ILE A 186 29.36 -18.29 -31.83
N VAL A 187 29.27 -19.34 -32.65
CA VAL A 187 30.24 -19.75 -33.67
C VAL A 187 29.42 -20.09 -34.92
N TRP A 188 28.93 -19.08 -35.63
CA TRP A 188 28.44 -19.28 -36.98
C TRP A 188 29.12 -18.24 -37.88
N CYS A 189 30.01 -18.74 -38.74
CA CYS A 189 30.61 -17.97 -39.82
C CYS A 189 29.87 -18.33 -41.10
N ASP A 190 29.27 -17.34 -41.73
CA ASP A 190 28.77 -17.49 -43.09
C ASP A 190 29.99 -17.52 -44.04
N SER A 191 30.21 -18.67 -44.68
CA SER A 191 31.36 -18.90 -45.56
C SER A 191 31.32 -18.05 -46.83
N ARG A 192 30.19 -17.41 -47.15
CA ARG A 192 30.05 -16.53 -48.32
C ARG A 192 30.39 -15.07 -48.03
N THR A 193 30.26 -14.63 -46.79
CA THR A 193 30.40 -13.20 -46.43
C THR A 193 31.57 -12.93 -45.48
N HIS A 194 32.27 -13.97 -44.98
CA HIS A 194 33.37 -13.83 -44.02
C HIS A 194 32.99 -12.96 -42.80
N LEU A 195 31.73 -13.05 -42.37
CA LEU A 195 31.20 -12.28 -41.26
C LEU A 195 30.56 -13.24 -40.26
N GLY A 196 30.87 -13.05 -38.98
CA GLY A 196 30.28 -13.82 -37.89
C GLY A 196 30.56 -13.16 -36.55
N SER A 197 29.60 -13.24 -35.64
CA SER A 197 29.76 -12.72 -34.29
C SER A 197 30.30 -13.81 -33.38
N THR A 198 31.17 -13.49 -32.42
CA THR A 198 31.49 -14.40 -31.32
C THR A 198 31.49 -13.61 -30.01
N LEU A 199 30.62 -13.99 -29.07
CA LEU A 199 30.59 -13.42 -27.72
C LEU A 199 31.43 -14.30 -26.80
N ARG A 200 32.71 -13.96 -26.61
CA ARG A 200 33.65 -14.65 -25.71
C ARG A 200 34.09 -13.75 -24.54
N GLY A 201 34.46 -14.40 -23.43
CA GLY A 201 35.07 -13.74 -22.28
C GLY A 201 34.13 -12.81 -21.52
N TRP A 202 34.63 -11.65 -21.12
CA TRP A 202 33.90 -10.70 -20.26
C TRP A 202 32.58 -10.20 -20.87
N LYS A 203 32.47 -10.16 -22.21
CA LYS A 203 31.24 -9.74 -22.91
C LYS A 203 30.07 -10.71 -22.66
N ALA A 204 30.33 -12.02 -22.60
CA ALA A 204 29.30 -13.01 -22.28
C ALA A 204 28.84 -12.90 -20.82
N ALA A 205 29.78 -12.68 -19.90
CA ALA A 205 29.47 -12.42 -18.49
C ALA A 205 28.67 -11.12 -18.32
N ALA A 206 28.99 -10.08 -19.09
CA ALA A 206 28.25 -8.81 -19.10
C ALA A 206 26.80 -8.98 -19.58
N CYS A 207 26.55 -9.77 -20.63
CA CYS A 207 25.19 -10.11 -21.07
C CYS A 207 24.39 -10.78 -19.94
N PHE A 208 24.95 -11.81 -19.29
CA PHE A 208 24.29 -12.49 -18.17
C PHE A 208 23.99 -11.54 -17.01
N GLY A 209 24.97 -10.70 -16.63
CA GLY A 209 24.79 -9.70 -15.59
C GLY A 209 23.67 -8.70 -15.89
N LEU A 210 23.58 -8.25 -17.15
CA LEU A 210 22.55 -7.31 -17.60
C LEU A 210 21.14 -7.92 -17.55
N LEU A 211 20.98 -9.20 -17.91
CA LEU A 211 19.69 -9.90 -17.84
C LEU A 211 19.20 -10.15 -16.40
N LEU A 212 20.11 -10.27 -15.43
CA LEU A 212 19.76 -10.48 -14.02
C LEU A 212 19.17 -9.23 -13.34
N LEU A 213 19.52 -8.02 -13.80
CA LEU A 213 19.06 -6.76 -13.23
C LEU A 213 17.52 -6.60 -13.21
N PRO A 214 16.80 -6.75 -14.34
CA PRO A 214 15.34 -6.66 -14.34
C PRO A 214 14.68 -7.80 -13.54
N LEU A 215 15.28 -8.98 -13.50
CA LEU A 215 14.76 -10.11 -12.72
C LEU A 215 14.86 -9.85 -11.21
N ALA A 216 15.97 -9.27 -10.75
CA ALA A 216 16.12 -8.79 -9.38
C ALA A 216 15.08 -7.69 -9.04
N GLY A 217 14.82 -6.77 -9.98
CA GLY A 217 13.80 -5.74 -9.82
C GLY A 217 12.38 -6.30 -9.73
N LEU A 218 12.05 -7.35 -10.49
CA LEU A 218 10.77 -8.07 -10.36
C LEU A 218 10.62 -8.75 -9.00
N LEU A 219 11.66 -9.43 -8.52
CA LEU A 219 11.67 -10.03 -7.17
C LEU A 219 11.49 -8.96 -6.08
N GLN A 220 12.12 -7.80 -6.23
CA GLN A 220 11.95 -6.68 -5.31
C GLN A 220 10.52 -6.14 -5.33
N LEU A 221 9.90 -6.03 -6.52
CA LEU A 221 8.52 -5.57 -6.69
C LEU A 221 7.49 -6.59 -6.13
N ALA A 222 7.77 -7.88 -6.28
CA ALA A 222 6.98 -8.94 -5.66
C ALA A 222 7.11 -8.89 -4.13
N ARG A 223 8.33 -8.73 -3.61
CA ARG A 223 8.59 -8.59 -2.17
C ARG A 223 7.92 -7.35 -1.59
N THR A 224 7.94 -6.22 -2.27
CA THR A 224 7.27 -5.01 -1.79
C THR A 224 5.76 -5.15 -1.82
N SER A 225 5.22 -5.83 -2.83
CA SER A 225 3.81 -6.22 -2.90
C SER A 225 3.42 -7.23 -1.80
N ALA A 226 4.30 -8.11 -1.37
CA ALA A 226 4.00 -9.03 -0.27
C ALA A 226 4.07 -8.36 1.11
N LEU A 227 5.10 -7.53 1.34
CA LEU A 227 5.40 -7.00 2.68
C LEU A 227 4.72 -5.66 2.99
N TYR A 228 4.49 -4.83 1.98
CA TYR A 228 4.08 -3.43 2.17
C TYR A 228 2.71 -3.11 1.58
N ILE A 229 2.00 -4.09 1.02
CA ILE A 229 0.65 -3.88 0.46
C ILE A 229 -0.33 -3.27 1.45
N HIS A 230 -0.10 -3.52 2.75
CA HIS A 230 -0.90 -3.03 3.87
C HIS A 230 -0.42 -1.69 4.46
N THR A 231 0.57 -1.04 3.83
CA THR A 231 1.15 0.20 4.38
C THR A 231 0.73 1.43 3.59
N PRO A 232 0.58 2.60 4.26
CA PRO A 232 0.32 3.86 3.59
C PRO A 232 1.41 4.17 2.56
N GLY A 233 1.01 4.66 1.39
CA GLY A 233 1.93 4.97 0.30
C GLY A 233 2.42 3.75 -0.49
N PHE A 234 1.85 2.55 -0.29
CA PHE A 234 2.11 1.37 -1.11
C PHE A 234 1.98 1.66 -2.61
N ALA A 235 0.87 2.27 -3.02
CA ALA A 235 0.61 2.66 -4.41
C ALA A 235 1.75 3.51 -4.99
N LEU A 236 2.17 4.56 -4.29
CA LEU A 236 3.26 5.43 -4.74
C LEU A 236 4.58 4.66 -4.83
N ARG A 237 4.91 3.84 -3.81
CA ARG A 237 6.12 3.01 -3.82
C ARG A 237 6.12 2.02 -4.98
N LEU A 238 4.98 1.38 -5.25
CA LEU A 238 4.84 0.41 -6.33
C LEU A 238 5.00 1.08 -7.70
N ASN A 239 4.41 2.27 -7.91
CA ASN A 239 4.57 3.02 -9.14
C ASN A 239 6.01 3.50 -9.34
N LEU A 240 6.65 4.05 -8.31
CA LEU A 240 8.06 4.48 -8.39
C LEU A 240 8.99 3.30 -8.70
N GLN A 241 8.76 2.15 -8.06
CA GLN A 241 9.51 0.93 -8.36
C GLN A 241 9.22 0.40 -9.76
N GLY A 242 7.98 0.47 -10.22
CA GLY A 242 7.59 0.10 -11.59
C GLY A 242 8.27 0.99 -12.64
N VAL A 243 8.29 2.31 -12.43
CA VAL A 243 8.99 3.28 -13.31
C VAL A 243 10.50 3.03 -13.31
N ALA A 244 11.09 2.78 -12.14
CA ALA A 244 12.51 2.45 -12.04
C ALA A 244 12.83 1.14 -12.79
N LEU A 245 12.00 0.11 -12.61
CA LEU A 245 12.16 -1.18 -13.30
C LEU A 245 12.04 -1.03 -14.82
N ALA A 246 11.05 -0.27 -15.31
CA ALA A 246 10.89 0.00 -16.73
C ALA A 246 12.10 0.74 -17.30
N SER A 247 12.61 1.75 -16.59
CA SER A 247 13.79 2.53 -16.98
C SER A 247 15.05 1.66 -17.04
N VAL A 248 15.27 0.81 -16.02
CA VAL A 248 16.40 -0.14 -16.00
C VAL A 248 16.27 -1.17 -17.11
N SER A 249 15.07 -1.69 -17.37
CA SER A 249 14.84 -2.67 -18.44
C SER A 249 15.15 -2.09 -19.82
N LEU A 250 14.78 -0.83 -20.04
CA LEU A 250 15.05 -0.11 -21.28
C LEU A 250 16.55 0.21 -21.46
N LEU A 251 17.25 0.59 -20.38
CA LEU A 251 18.71 0.74 -20.39
C LEU A 251 19.42 -0.59 -20.68
N VAL A 252 18.97 -1.69 -20.07
CA VAL A 252 19.48 -3.04 -20.32
C VAL A 252 19.28 -3.42 -21.79
N LEU A 253 18.11 -3.12 -22.37
CA LEU A 253 17.85 -3.37 -23.79
C LEU A 253 18.85 -2.64 -24.70
N TYR A 254 19.06 -1.33 -24.47
CA TYR A 254 20.04 -0.56 -25.24
C TYR A 254 21.48 -1.05 -25.03
N ALA A 255 21.85 -1.41 -23.80
CA ALA A 255 23.17 -1.95 -23.49
C ALA A 255 23.41 -3.30 -24.18
N LEU A 256 22.42 -4.19 -24.20
CA LEU A 256 22.48 -5.46 -24.92
C LEU A 256 22.61 -5.23 -26.43
N GLN A 257 21.82 -4.33 -27.02
CA GLN A 257 21.92 -3.97 -28.43
C GLN A 257 23.31 -3.43 -28.81
N ALA A 258 23.85 -2.50 -28.01
CA ALA A 258 25.18 -1.94 -28.22
C ALA A 258 26.28 -3.01 -28.08
N LEU A 259 26.16 -3.89 -27.09
CA LEU A 259 27.13 -4.98 -26.87
C LEU A 259 27.09 -5.97 -28.04
N MET A 260 25.91 -6.34 -28.53
CA MET A 260 25.73 -7.21 -29.69
C MET A 260 26.27 -6.55 -30.97
N ALA A 261 26.04 -5.26 -31.18
CA ALA A 261 26.62 -4.52 -32.30
C ALA A 261 28.16 -4.51 -32.25
N SER A 262 28.75 -4.35 -31.05
CA SER A 262 30.22 -4.40 -30.84
C SER A 262 30.84 -5.80 -31.01
N ALA A 263 30.00 -6.84 -31.06
CA ALA A 263 30.43 -8.22 -31.26
C ALA A 263 30.30 -8.68 -32.72
N ARG A 264 29.79 -7.83 -33.61
CA ARG A 264 29.81 -8.05 -35.07
C ARG A 264 31.22 -7.75 -35.58
N GLY A 265 31.88 -8.75 -36.14
CA GLY A 265 33.19 -8.63 -36.77
C GLY A 265 33.32 -9.59 -37.96
N PRO A 266 34.35 -9.42 -38.81
CA PRO A 266 34.69 -10.42 -39.81
C PRO A 266 35.12 -11.73 -39.11
N CYS A 267 34.69 -12.85 -39.69
CA CYS A 267 35.33 -14.15 -39.53
C CYS A 267 36.57 -14.19 -40.44
#